data_AF-A0A1I4PBQ9-F1
#
_entry.id   AF-A0A1I4PBQ9-F1
#
_cell.length_a   1.000
_cell.length_b   1.000
_cell.length_c   1.000
_cell.angle_alpha   90.00
_cell.angle_beta   90.00
_cell.angle_gamma   90.00
#
_symmetry.space_group_name_H-M   'P 1'
#
loop_
_entity.id
_entity.type
_entity.pdbx_description
1 polymer ?
#
loop_
_entity_poly.entity_id
_entity_poly.type
_entity_poly.pdbx_seq_one_letter_code
_entity_poly.pdbx_strand_id
1 'polypeptide(L)'
;MSTRYLLLDGVRYEQALERLYRRDEELQIEPLYAGTPWQDLADLGPILLGLHQDSTLWQEVDDEPEWHAAAAILTSPAPMTQIADHLRQFNEVADTQGNAYLLRYADPLVAWFWLNSFGSDTALHVLGPISQWHIVQPQVTWQPADAGWQVFDGPDPGASASPCNPFGEAQQQGLDQAYRWQLKSRLYACLQANHPVALQRLTPSALDSWLDNRLLTAEAWGLASERSQVIWCALSLTHGDDFATVTDGCYQHWLSHHQTAAFTPDQRLQQYYRTMAEPEGLPT
;
A
#
# COMPACT_ATOMS: atom_id res chain seq x y z
N MET A 1 5.58 5.52 32.81
CA MET A 1 4.76 6.46 32.01
C MET A 1 5.11 6.21 30.56
N SER A 2 4.13 6.00 29.70
CA SER A 2 4.35 5.80 28.26
C SER A 2 4.09 7.11 27.52
N THR A 3 4.86 7.34 26.46
CA THR A 3 4.80 8.53 25.61
C THR A 3 4.25 8.15 24.25
N ARG A 4 3.47 9.06 23.63
CA ARG A 4 2.97 8.90 22.26
C ARG A 4 3.92 9.57 21.28
N TYR A 5 4.09 8.95 20.12
CA TYR A 5 4.87 9.43 19.00
C TYR A 5 4.06 9.27 17.71
N LEU A 6 4.38 10.03 16.68
CA LEU A 6 3.90 9.76 15.32
C LEU A 6 5.01 9.14 14.50
N LEU A 7 4.69 8.12 13.73
CA LEU A 7 5.54 7.60 12.68
C LEU A 7 4.94 7.98 11.33
N LEU A 8 5.64 8.85 10.61
CA LEU A 8 5.19 9.45 9.35
C LEU A 8 5.95 8.85 8.17
N ASP A 9 5.26 8.54 7.08
CA ASP A 9 5.86 8.18 5.79
C ASP A 9 6.04 9.42 4.91
N GLY A 10 7.30 9.80 4.65
CA GLY A 10 7.64 10.99 3.87
C GLY A 10 7.25 10.94 2.39
N VAL A 11 6.94 9.76 1.83
CA VAL A 11 6.38 9.68 0.47
C VAL A 11 4.88 9.94 0.46
N ARG A 12 4.16 9.52 1.51
CA ARG A 12 2.71 9.74 1.64
C ARG A 12 2.39 11.16 2.07
N TYR A 13 3.25 11.79 2.86
CA TYR A 13 3.10 13.17 3.31
C TYR A 13 4.07 14.08 2.55
N GLU A 14 3.60 14.67 1.46
CA GLU A 14 4.44 15.48 0.57
C GLU A 14 5.12 16.62 1.32
N GLN A 15 6.42 16.84 1.04
CA GLN A 15 7.25 17.87 1.68
C GLN A 15 7.28 17.76 3.22
N ALA A 16 7.28 16.54 3.76
CA ALA A 16 7.12 16.29 5.19
C ALA A 16 8.03 17.14 6.09
N LEU A 17 9.35 17.05 5.93
CA LEU A 17 10.28 17.78 6.80
C LEU A 17 10.09 19.30 6.69
N GLU A 18 9.91 19.82 5.48
CA GLU A 18 9.67 21.25 5.25
C GLU A 18 8.39 21.73 5.95
N ARG A 19 7.30 20.95 5.86
CA ARG A 19 6.03 21.25 6.54
C ARG A 19 6.19 21.20 8.06
N LEU A 20 6.89 20.18 8.59
CA LEU A 20 7.12 20.00 10.02
C LEU A 20 7.97 21.12 10.61
N TYR A 21 9.08 21.50 9.96
CA TYR A 21 9.96 22.58 10.43
C TYR A 21 9.34 23.97 10.37
N ARG A 22 8.26 24.17 9.59
CA ARG A 22 7.53 25.44 9.52
C ARG A 22 6.51 25.64 10.62
N ARG A 23 6.22 24.61 11.42
CA ARG A 23 5.21 24.69 12.46
C ARG A 23 5.68 25.57 13.61
N ASP A 24 4.75 26.31 14.19
CA ASP A 24 4.98 27.16 15.36
C ASP A 24 4.77 26.35 16.66
N GLU A 25 5.37 25.17 16.72
CA GLU A 25 5.34 24.28 17.89
C GLU A 25 6.68 23.52 18.02
N GLU A 26 7.06 23.17 19.24
CA GLU A 26 8.31 22.44 19.50
C GLU A 26 8.12 20.95 19.21
N LEU A 27 8.72 20.49 18.10
CA LEU A 27 8.67 19.11 17.63
C LEU A 27 10.03 18.43 17.76
N GLN A 28 10.07 17.22 18.30
CA GLN A 28 11.23 16.35 18.17
C GLN A 28 11.10 15.58 16.86
N ILE A 29 11.88 15.95 15.85
CA ILE A 29 11.81 15.38 14.50
C ILE A 29 13.05 14.51 14.27
N GLU A 30 12.85 13.21 14.04
CA GLU A 30 13.93 12.25 13.79
C GLU A 30 13.70 11.51 12.46
N PRO A 31 14.34 11.91 11.36
CA PRO A 31 14.35 11.15 10.12
C PRO A 31 15.10 9.82 10.32
N LEU A 32 14.44 8.69 10.11
CA LEU A 32 14.99 7.38 10.44
C LEU A 32 15.98 6.86 9.38
N TYR A 33 16.08 7.52 8.22
CA TYR A 33 17.15 7.28 7.25
C TYR A 33 18.42 8.09 7.52
N ALA A 34 18.36 9.13 8.37
CA ALA A 34 19.54 9.90 8.74
C ALA A 34 20.59 8.99 9.41
N GLY A 35 21.84 9.10 8.96
CA GLY A 35 22.95 8.27 9.45
C GLY A 35 22.94 6.81 8.94
N THR A 36 22.09 6.49 7.97
CA THR A 36 22.03 5.17 7.31
C THR A 36 22.47 5.28 5.85
N PRO A 37 22.67 4.15 5.12
CA PRO A 37 22.93 4.19 3.67
C PRO A 37 21.85 4.92 2.85
N TRP A 38 20.66 5.14 3.40
CA TRP A 38 19.51 5.78 2.76
C TRP A 38 19.41 7.29 3.06
N GLN A 39 20.43 7.89 3.70
CA GLN A 39 20.39 9.30 4.15
C GLN A 39 20.02 10.31 3.04
N ASP A 40 20.40 10.04 1.79
CA ASP A 40 20.12 10.94 0.66
C ASP A 40 18.62 10.95 0.30
N LEU A 41 17.83 10.02 0.87
CA LEU A 41 16.38 9.91 0.77
C LEU A 41 15.68 10.24 2.09
N ALA A 42 16.35 10.92 3.04
CA ALA A 42 15.77 11.22 4.35
C ALA A 42 14.45 11.99 4.29
N ASP A 43 14.27 12.85 3.28
CA ASP A 43 13.02 13.61 3.05
C ASP A 43 11.85 12.72 2.61
N LEU A 44 12.16 11.56 2.02
CA LEU A 44 11.18 10.58 1.52
C LEU A 44 11.02 9.38 2.47
N GLY A 45 11.85 9.31 3.50
CA GLY A 45 11.93 8.17 4.40
C GLY A 45 10.90 8.21 5.54
N PRO A 46 10.96 7.20 6.42
CA PRO A 46 10.20 7.20 7.67
C PRO A 46 10.73 8.29 8.61
N ILE A 47 9.83 9.04 9.24
CA ILE A 47 10.13 10.14 10.16
C ILE A 47 9.41 9.88 11.48
N LEU A 48 10.16 9.82 12.58
CA LEU A 48 9.59 9.69 13.93
C LEU A 48 9.44 11.08 14.55
N LEU A 49 8.26 11.36 15.09
CA LEU A 49 7.92 12.63 15.74
C LEU A 49 7.60 12.42 17.21
N GLY A 50 8.33 13.11 18.08
CA GLY A 50 7.96 13.29 19.49
C GLY A 50 7.18 14.59 19.66
N LEU A 51 5.96 14.49 20.16
CA LEU A 51 5.06 15.62 20.37
C LEU A 51 4.82 15.85 21.85
N HIS A 52 4.62 17.12 22.24
CA HIS A 52 4.04 17.42 23.53
C HIS A 52 2.59 16.92 23.60
N GLN A 53 2.12 16.59 24.80
CA GLN A 53 0.75 16.11 25.04
C GLN A 53 -0.33 17.12 24.59
N ASP A 54 0.00 18.42 24.60
CA ASP A 54 -0.91 19.52 24.26
C ASP A 54 -0.72 20.02 22.80
N SER A 55 0.06 19.30 21.98
CA SER A 55 0.29 19.64 20.57
C SER A 55 -1.01 19.57 19.78
N THR A 56 -1.24 20.56 18.91
CA THR A 56 -2.42 20.60 18.02
C THR A 56 -2.38 19.51 16.95
N LEU A 57 -1.19 18.96 16.66
CA LEU A 57 -1.04 17.82 15.74
C LEU A 57 -1.88 16.62 16.12
N TRP A 58 -2.13 16.39 17.41
CA TRP A 58 -2.97 15.26 17.83
C TRP A 58 -4.38 15.38 17.28
N GLN A 59 -4.93 16.61 17.21
CA GLN A 59 -6.25 16.85 16.63
C GLN A 59 -6.24 16.64 15.12
N GLU A 60 -5.20 17.14 14.43
CA GLU A 60 -5.06 16.92 12.98
C GLU A 60 -4.96 15.43 12.63
N VAL A 61 -4.22 14.65 13.42
CA VAL A 61 -4.08 13.21 13.22
C VAL A 61 -5.40 12.47 13.41
N ASP A 62 -6.25 12.94 14.32
CA ASP A 62 -7.56 12.33 14.58
C ASP A 62 -8.62 12.74 13.52
N ASP A 63 -8.53 13.95 12.97
CA ASP A 63 -9.58 14.54 12.13
C ASP A 63 -9.27 14.55 10.62
N GLU A 64 -8.00 14.53 10.21
CA GLU A 64 -7.62 14.77 8.81
C GLU A 64 -7.25 13.48 8.04
N PRO A 65 -7.90 13.20 6.90
CA PRO A 65 -7.60 12.02 6.08
C PRO A 65 -6.16 11.93 5.56
N GLU A 66 -5.47 13.05 5.38
CA GLU A 66 -4.07 13.06 4.94
C GLU A 66 -3.17 12.38 5.98
N TRP A 67 -3.37 12.69 7.27
CA TRP A 67 -2.63 12.07 8.37
C TRP A 67 -2.96 10.58 8.49
N HIS A 68 -4.24 10.20 8.36
CA HIS A 68 -4.64 8.79 8.32
C HIS A 68 -3.96 7.99 7.21
N ALA A 69 -3.70 8.61 6.05
CA ALA A 69 -3.06 7.97 4.91
C ALA A 69 -1.53 7.91 5.02
N ALA A 70 -0.92 8.71 5.89
CA ALA A 70 0.53 8.90 5.93
C ALA A 70 1.19 8.57 7.26
N ALA A 71 0.43 8.44 8.35
CA ALA A 71 0.99 8.29 9.69
C ALA A 71 0.34 7.18 10.52
N ALA A 72 1.12 6.68 11.46
CA ALA A 72 0.69 5.81 12.54
C ALA A 72 1.04 6.42 13.90
N ILE A 73 0.31 6.05 14.95
CA ILE A 73 0.60 6.49 16.33
C ILE A 73 1.32 5.36 17.05
N LEU A 74 2.47 5.66 17.66
CA LEU A 74 3.22 4.73 18.49
C LEU A 74 3.09 5.13 19.96
N THR A 75 2.97 4.14 20.84
CA THR A 75 3.05 4.35 22.30
C THR A 75 4.21 3.52 22.86
N SER A 76 5.08 4.15 23.65
CA SER A 76 6.22 3.45 24.23
C SER A 76 6.69 4.10 25.55
N PRO A 77 7.14 3.31 26.55
CA PRO A 77 7.84 3.83 27.73
C PRO A 77 9.32 4.13 27.46
N ALA A 78 9.87 3.72 26.32
CA ALA A 78 11.26 3.93 25.96
C ALA A 78 11.51 5.37 25.47
N PRO A 79 12.74 5.90 25.62
CA PRO A 79 13.12 7.17 25.02
C PRO A 79 13.11 7.07 23.49
N MET A 80 12.81 8.19 22.83
CA MET A 80 12.71 8.29 21.36
C MET A 80 13.91 7.70 20.62
N THR A 81 15.12 7.85 21.15
CA THR A 81 16.34 7.30 20.55
C THR A 81 16.33 5.77 20.47
N GLN A 82 15.84 5.08 21.50
CA GLN A 82 15.71 3.61 21.49
C GLN A 82 14.63 3.16 20.51
N ILE A 83 13.55 3.93 20.36
CA ILE A 83 12.49 3.65 19.39
C ILE A 83 13.03 3.83 17.97
N ALA A 84 13.74 4.92 17.71
CA ALA A 84 14.37 5.21 16.42
C ALA A 84 15.39 4.12 16.03
N ASP A 85 16.27 3.73 16.95
CA ASP A 85 17.26 2.67 16.71
C ASP A 85 16.62 1.31 16.46
N HIS A 86 15.49 1.03 17.11
CA HIS A 86 14.71 -0.17 16.84
C HIS A 86 14.08 -0.12 15.44
N LEU A 87 13.35 0.96 15.10
CA LEU A 87 12.69 1.10 13.80
C LEU A 87 13.67 1.10 12.63
N ARG A 88 14.89 1.63 12.82
CA ARG A 88 15.97 1.58 11.81
C ARG A 88 16.34 0.17 11.38
N GLN A 89 16.12 -0.84 12.24
CA GLN A 89 16.35 -2.25 11.90
C GLN A 89 15.39 -2.74 10.81
N PHE A 90 14.28 -2.04 10.58
CA PHE A 90 13.32 -2.34 9.52
C PHE A 90 13.56 -1.54 8.25
N ASN A 91 14.54 -0.62 8.21
CA ASN A 91 14.83 0.12 6.98
C ASN A 91 15.21 -0.86 5.85
N GLU A 92 16.01 -1.88 6.17
CA GLU A 92 16.37 -2.96 5.26
C GLU A 92 16.14 -4.31 5.96
N VAL A 93 15.39 -5.19 5.32
CA VAL A 93 15.09 -6.54 5.80
C VAL A 93 15.55 -7.57 4.77
N ALA A 94 15.90 -8.77 5.22
CA ALA A 94 16.34 -9.84 4.32
C ALA A 94 15.35 -11.00 4.29
N ASP A 95 15.12 -11.57 3.11
CA ASP A 95 14.31 -12.79 2.99
C ASP A 95 15.05 -14.03 3.49
N THR A 96 14.37 -15.18 3.46
CA THR A 96 14.95 -16.47 3.86
C THR A 96 16.13 -16.92 3.00
N GLN A 97 16.35 -16.30 1.84
CA GLN A 97 17.47 -16.54 0.93
C GLN A 97 18.60 -15.50 1.11
N GLY A 98 18.39 -14.48 1.95
CA GLY A 98 19.34 -13.41 2.22
C GLY A 98 19.29 -12.24 1.24
N ASN A 99 18.27 -12.16 0.37
CA ASN A 99 18.09 -10.98 -0.48
C ASN A 99 17.57 -9.82 0.36
N ALA A 100 18.17 -8.65 0.22
CA ALA A 100 17.80 -7.44 0.96
C ALA A 100 16.67 -6.67 0.26
N TYR A 101 15.75 -6.14 1.05
CA TYR A 101 14.60 -5.36 0.62
C TYR A 101 14.43 -4.14 1.51
N LEU A 102 14.07 -3.01 0.91
CA LEU A 102 13.64 -1.83 1.64
C LEU A 102 12.19 -2.03 2.11
N LEU A 103 11.96 -2.07 3.42
CA LEU A 103 10.61 -2.20 3.98
C LEU A 103 10.04 -0.82 4.31
N ARG A 104 8.91 -0.48 3.68
CA ARG A 104 8.19 0.78 3.90
C ARG A 104 7.29 0.72 5.14
N TYR A 105 7.84 0.35 6.30
CA TYR A 105 7.07 0.13 7.53
C TYR A 105 6.36 1.39 8.08
N ALA A 106 6.69 2.59 7.60
CA ALA A 106 5.95 3.80 7.98
C ALA A 106 4.69 4.03 7.12
N ASP A 107 4.59 3.45 5.92
CA ASP A 107 3.36 3.51 5.11
C ASP A 107 2.26 2.74 5.87
N PRO A 108 1.18 3.39 6.33
CA PRO A 108 0.16 2.75 7.16
C PRO A 108 -0.44 1.49 6.51
N LEU A 109 -0.57 1.46 5.19
CA LEU A 109 -1.09 0.29 4.47
C LEU A 109 -0.11 -0.87 4.50
N VAL A 110 1.18 -0.60 4.30
CA VAL A 110 2.24 -1.61 4.34
C VAL A 110 2.34 -2.17 5.76
N ALA A 111 2.37 -1.29 6.76
CA ALA A 111 2.43 -1.66 8.17
C ALA A 111 1.21 -2.48 8.60
N TRP A 112 0.01 -2.14 8.14
CA TRP A 112 -1.20 -2.90 8.42
C TRP A 112 -1.09 -4.38 8.03
N PHE A 113 -0.73 -4.65 6.77
CA PHE A 113 -0.61 -6.03 6.30
C PHE A 113 0.61 -6.73 6.87
N TRP A 114 1.72 -6.02 7.05
CA TRP A 114 2.92 -6.56 7.66
C TRP A 114 2.67 -6.99 9.11
N LEU A 115 2.07 -6.15 9.96
CA LEU A 115 1.80 -6.50 11.35
C LEU A 115 0.74 -7.60 11.49
N ASN A 116 -0.32 -7.58 10.67
CA ASN A 116 -1.32 -8.67 10.66
C ASN A 116 -0.72 -10.02 10.20
N SER A 117 0.38 -10.03 9.44
CA SER A 117 1.01 -11.26 8.98
C SER A 117 1.71 -12.07 10.10
N PHE A 118 1.95 -11.47 11.27
CA PHE A 118 2.54 -12.17 12.42
C PHE A 118 1.53 -13.03 13.20
N GLY A 119 0.24 -12.97 12.84
CA GLY A 119 -0.83 -13.74 13.47
C GLY A 119 -1.47 -13.04 14.68
N SER A 120 -2.57 -13.60 15.17
CA SER A 120 -3.44 -12.97 16.19
C SER A 120 -3.13 -13.34 17.64
N ASP A 121 -2.26 -14.33 17.87
CA ASP A 121 -2.29 -15.10 19.13
C ASP A 121 -1.31 -14.63 20.21
N THR A 122 -0.56 -13.54 20.03
CA THR A 122 0.28 -12.98 21.11
C THR A 122 0.76 -11.57 20.80
N ALA A 123 1.22 -10.87 21.84
CA ALA A 123 1.96 -9.62 21.71
C ALA A 123 3.08 -9.73 20.65
N LEU A 124 3.14 -8.73 19.78
CA LEU A 124 4.04 -8.71 18.64
C LEU A 124 5.47 -8.40 19.09
N HIS A 125 6.25 -9.44 19.36
CA HIS A 125 7.66 -9.28 19.77
C HIS A 125 8.50 -8.47 18.78
N VAL A 126 8.12 -8.43 17.50
CA VAL A 126 8.76 -7.57 16.48
C VAL A 126 8.72 -6.10 16.85
N LEU A 127 7.74 -5.64 17.65
CA LEU A 127 7.60 -4.24 18.07
C LEU A 127 8.65 -3.78 19.08
N GLY A 128 9.40 -4.72 19.70
CA GLY A 128 10.50 -4.41 20.62
C GLY A 128 10.09 -3.43 21.74
N PRO A 129 10.66 -2.22 21.79
CA PRO A 129 10.34 -1.22 22.82
C PRO A 129 8.98 -0.54 22.62
N ILE A 130 8.30 -0.72 21.49
CA ILE A 130 7.00 -0.11 21.20
C ILE A 130 5.93 -0.95 21.88
N SER A 131 5.16 -0.35 22.79
CA SER A 131 4.09 -1.04 23.50
C SER A 131 2.82 -1.12 22.67
N GLN A 132 2.52 -0.11 21.86
CA GLN A 132 1.38 -0.14 20.95
C GLN A 132 1.70 0.57 19.64
N TRP A 133 1.25 0.01 18.54
CA TRP A 133 1.25 0.63 17.22
C TRP A 133 -0.19 0.74 16.74
N HIS A 134 -0.67 1.96 16.58
CA HIS A 134 -2.03 2.25 16.16
C HIS A 134 -2.00 2.62 14.67
N ILE A 135 -2.78 1.92 13.86
CA ILE A 135 -2.84 2.11 12.41
C ILE A 135 -4.30 2.22 11.99
N VAL A 136 -4.61 3.19 11.13
CA VAL A 136 -5.94 3.31 10.53
C VAL A 136 -6.20 2.11 9.63
N GLN A 137 -7.35 1.47 9.81
CA GLN A 137 -7.76 0.37 8.96
C GLN A 137 -7.86 0.81 7.50
N PRO A 138 -7.16 0.13 6.56
CA PRO A 138 -7.26 0.42 5.14
C PRO A 138 -8.70 0.45 4.66
N GLN A 139 -9.05 1.54 3.97
CA GLN A 139 -10.35 1.72 3.36
C GLN A 139 -10.21 1.77 1.83
N VAL A 140 -11.19 1.23 1.13
CA VAL A 140 -11.33 1.38 -0.31
C VAL A 140 -12.34 2.47 -0.62
N THR A 141 -12.07 3.28 -1.65
CA THR A 141 -12.90 4.45 -1.98
C THR A 141 -14.30 4.09 -2.49
N TRP A 142 -14.54 2.83 -2.86
CA TRP A 142 -15.83 2.34 -3.35
C TRP A 142 -16.70 1.67 -2.29
N GLN A 143 -16.26 1.67 -1.03
CA GLN A 143 -17.06 1.23 0.11
C GLN A 143 -17.30 2.41 1.06
N PRO A 144 -18.37 2.39 1.88
CA PRO A 144 -18.57 3.38 2.92
C PRO A 144 -17.35 3.40 3.86
N ALA A 145 -16.87 4.60 4.19
CA ALA A 145 -15.77 4.75 5.13
C ALA A 145 -16.23 4.34 6.53
N ASP A 146 -15.60 3.31 7.08
CA ASP A 146 -15.67 2.94 8.49
C ASP A 146 -14.24 2.82 9.01
N ALA A 147 -13.58 3.98 9.10
CA ALA A 147 -12.19 4.08 9.49
C ALA A 147 -12.08 3.93 11.02
N GLY A 148 -11.72 2.72 11.45
CA GLY A 148 -11.29 2.45 12.83
C GLY A 148 -9.78 2.43 12.94
N TRP A 149 -9.26 2.74 14.12
CA TRP A 149 -7.87 2.45 14.48
C TRP A 149 -7.76 0.98 14.93
N GLN A 150 -6.88 0.20 14.31
CA GLN A 150 -6.42 -1.07 14.87
C GLN A 150 -5.21 -0.82 15.76
N VAL A 151 -5.20 -1.45 16.92
CA VAL A 151 -4.07 -1.44 17.85
C VAL A 151 -3.33 -2.77 17.75
N PHE A 152 -2.03 -2.69 17.53
CA PHE A 152 -1.12 -3.82 17.63
C PHE A 152 -0.32 -3.69 18.92
N ASP A 153 -0.51 -4.62 19.85
CA ASP A 153 0.19 -4.62 21.13
C ASP A 153 1.57 -5.26 21.01
N GLY A 154 2.58 -4.57 21.53
CA GLY A 154 3.94 -5.07 21.68
C GLY A 154 4.13 -5.91 22.93
N PRO A 155 5.33 -6.49 23.14
CA PRO A 155 5.59 -7.36 24.27
C PRO A 155 5.52 -6.61 25.60
N ASP A 156 5.21 -7.33 26.67
CA ASP A 156 5.28 -6.78 28.02
C ASP A 156 6.71 -6.26 28.31
N PRO A 157 6.84 -5.12 29.02
CA PRO A 157 8.14 -4.57 29.39
C PRO A 157 8.97 -5.61 30.16
N GLY A 158 10.11 -6.03 29.59
CA GLY A 158 11.02 -7.00 30.20
C GLY A 158 10.76 -8.46 29.80
N ALA A 159 9.79 -8.74 28.93
CA ALA A 159 9.66 -10.05 28.31
C ALA A 159 10.90 -10.37 27.46
N SER A 160 11.41 -11.60 27.56
CA SER A 160 12.50 -12.05 26.68
C SER A 160 11.99 -12.13 25.25
N ALA A 161 12.54 -11.30 24.36
CA ALA A 161 12.22 -11.39 22.94
C ALA A 161 12.81 -12.68 22.36
N SER A 162 11.95 -13.53 21.79
CA SER A 162 12.41 -14.53 20.84
C SER A 162 12.83 -13.82 19.56
N PRO A 163 13.87 -14.30 18.84
CA PRO A 163 14.21 -13.76 17.53
C PRO A 163 12.99 -13.84 16.60
N CYS A 164 12.47 -12.68 16.21
CA CYS A 164 11.38 -12.58 15.25
C CYS A 164 11.98 -12.22 13.90
N ASN A 165 11.72 -13.01 12.86
CA ASN A 165 12.14 -12.65 11.51
C ASN A 165 11.16 -11.60 10.97
N PRO A 166 11.58 -10.35 10.73
CA PRO A 166 10.70 -9.31 10.21
C PRO A 166 10.27 -9.56 8.76
N PHE A 167 10.85 -10.55 8.07
CA PHE A 167 10.60 -10.81 6.66
C PHE A 167 10.61 -12.32 6.32
N GLY A 168 9.74 -13.08 7.01
CA GLY A 168 9.44 -14.47 6.66
C GLY A 168 8.40 -14.60 5.54
N GLU A 169 8.04 -15.84 5.20
CA GLU A 169 7.06 -16.15 4.13
C GLU A 169 5.69 -15.49 4.40
N ALA A 170 5.21 -15.52 5.64
CA ALA A 170 3.96 -14.85 6.01
C ALA A 170 4.04 -13.33 5.81
N GLN A 171 5.18 -12.71 6.18
CA GLN A 171 5.40 -11.28 5.99
C GLN A 171 5.47 -10.90 4.51
N GLN A 172 6.10 -11.73 3.68
CA GLN A 172 6.10 -11.55 2.22
C GLN A 172 4.67 -11.60 1.65
N GLN A 173 3.88 -12.60 2.05
CA GLN A 173 2.47 -12.68 1.66
C GLN A 173 1.65 -11.48 2.14
N GLY A 174 1.95 -10.93 3.32
CA GLY A 174 1.36 -9.68 3.81
C GLY A 174 1.71 -8.50 2.89
N LEU A 175 2.98 -8.35 2.52
CA LEU A 175 3.40 -7.27 1.61
C LEU A 175 2.78 -7.42 0.21
N ASP A 176 2.65 -8.64 -0.30
CA ASP A 176 1.95 -8.91 -1.57
C ASP A 176 0.48 -8.49 -1.50
N GLN A 177 -0.18 -8.72 -0.36
CA GLN A 177 -1.55 -8.23 -0.13
C GLN A 177 -1.62 -6.70 -0.11
N ALA A 178 -0.65 -6.03 0.52
CA ALA A 178 -0.56 -4.56 0.49
C ALA A 178 -0.39 -4.05 -0.96
N TYR A 179 0.48 -4.67 -1.75
CA TYR A 179 0.64 -4.33 -3.16
C TYR A 179 -0.65 -4.53 -3.96
N ARG A 180 -1.31 -5.69 -3.80
CA ARG A 180 -2.59 -5.99 -4.44
C ARG A 180 -3.67 -4.98 -4.07
N TRP A 181 -3.74 -4.56 -2.82
CA TRP A 181 -4.66 -3.52 -2.35
C TRP A 181 -4.44 -2.18 -3.06
N GLN A 182 -3.19 -1.73 -3.14
CA GLN A 182 -2.86 -0.48 -3.83
C GLN A 182 -3.17 -0.55 -5.33
N LEU A 183 -2.85 -1.69 -5.95
CA LEU A 183 -3.16 -1.94 -7.35
C LEU A 183 -4.67 -1.87 -7.61
N LYS A 184 -5.49 -2.53 -6.79
CA LYS A 184 -6.96 -2.42 -6.85
C LYS A 184 -7.43 -0.97 -6.74
N SER A 185 -6.84 -0.21 -5.83
CA SER A 185 -7.20 1.20 -5.61
C SER A 185 -6.90 2.07 -6.84
N ARG A 186 -5.71 1.91 -7.43
CA ARG A 186 -5.33 2.59 -8.69
C ARG A 186 -6.22 2.16 -9.86
N LEU A 187 -6.52 0.86 -9.97
CA LEU A 187 -7.40 0.32 -11.00
C LEU A 187 -8.80 0.92 -10.91
N TYR A 188 -9.39 0.94 -9.71
CA TYR A 188 -10.69 1.56 -9.50
C TYR A 188 -10.69 3.03 -9.90
N ALA A 189 -9.71 3.82 -9.45
CA ALA A 189 -9.61 5.23 -9.81
C ALA A 189 -9.52 5.43 -11.34
N CYS A 190 -8.73 4.60 -12.02
CA CYS A 190 -8.61 4.61 -13.48
C CYS A 190 -9.93 4.26 -14.17
N LEU A 191 -10.63 3.21 -13.73
CA LEU A 191 -11.92 2.81 -14.29
C LEU A 191 -13.01 3.85 -14.03
N GLN A 192 -13.01 4.46 -12.86
CA GLN A 192 -13.95 5.53 -12.50
C GLN A 192 -13.73 6.77 -13.38
N ALA A 193 -12.48 7.11 -13.71
CA ALA A 193 -12.16 8.24 -14.58
C ALA A 193 -12.52 7.98 -16.05
N ASN A 194 -12.28 6.77 -16.56
CA ASN A 194 -12.37 6.47 -18.00
C ASN A 194 -13.67 5.77 -18.41
N HIS A 195 -14.30 4.99 -17.51
CA HIS A 195 -15.47 4.17 -17.80
C HIS A 195 -16.57 4.25 -16.71
N PRO A 196 -16.95 5.45 -16.22
CA PRO A 196 -17.85 5.59 -15.06
C PRO A 196 -19.22 4.94 -15.26
N VAL A 197 -19.81 5.04 -16.46
CA VAL A 197 -21.14 4.48 -16.76
C VAL A 197 -21.12 2.95 -16.74
N ALA A 198 -20.03 2.34 -17.23
CA ALA A 198 -19.90 0.89 -17.21
C ALA A 198 -19.65 0.40 -15.77
N LEU A 199 -18.88 1.15 -14.98
CA LEU A 199 -18.58 0.82 -13.59
C LEU A 199 -19.83 0.85 -12.69
N GLN A 200 -20.76 1.78 -12.94
CA GLN A 200 -22.04 1.87 -12.21
C GLN A 200 -22.95 0.64 -12.39
N ARG A 201 -22.69 -0.24 -13.36
CA ARG A 201 -23.43 -1.50 -13.52
C ARG A 201 -23.06 -2.52 -12.46
N LEU A 202 -21.88 -2.39 -11.85
CA LEU A 202 -21.46 -3.22 -10.72
C LEU A 202 -22.01 -2.64 -9.42
N THR A 203 -22.56 -3.48 -8.57
CA THR A 203 -22.94 -3.05 -7.23
C THR A 203 -21.66 -2.82 -6.39
N PRO A 204 -21.67 -1.87 -5.43
CA PRO A 204 -20.52 -1.66 -4.54
C PRO A 204 -20.07 -2.94 -3.82
N SER A 205 -21.03 -3.80 -3.47
CA SER A 205 -20.77 -5.11 -2.83
C SER A 205 -20.11 -6.14 -3.75
N ALA A 206 -20.32 -6.08 -5.06
CA ALA A 206 -19.72 -7.00 -6.03
C ALA A 206 -18.39 -6.50 -6.60
N LEU A 207 -18.15 -5.19 -6.52
CA LEU A 207 -17.00 -4.55 -7.14
C LEU A 207 -15.65 -5.06 -6.61
N ASP A 208 -15.53 -5.27 -5.30
CA ASP A 208 -14.28 -5.77 -4.71
C ASP A 208 -13.94 -7.19 -5.21
N SER A 209 -14.89 -8.13 -5.08
CA SER A 209 -14.74 -9.49 -5.59
C SER A 209 -14.53 -9.53 -7.11
N TRP A 210 -15.15 -8.60 -7.86
CA TRP A 210 -14.93 -8.48 -9.30
C TRP A 210 -13.51 -8.03 -9.60
N LEU A 211 -12.99 -6.98 -8.95
CA LEU A 211 -11.60 -6.52 -9.13
C LEU A 211 -10.58 -7.62 -8.82
N ASP A 212 -10.77 -8.34 -7.71
CA ASP A 212 -9.91 -9.47 -7.35
C ASP A 212 -9.95 -10.57 -8.42
N ASN A 213 -11.14 -10.92 -8.91
CA ASN A 213 -11.28 -11.91 -9.97
C ASN A 213 -10.66 -11.43 -11.30
N ARG A 214 -10.77 -10.15 -11.64
CA ARG A 214 -10.15 -9.58 -12.85
C ARG A 214 -8.63 -9.59 -12.78
N LEU A 215 -8.05 -9.28 -11.63
CA LEU A 215 -6.60 -9.38 -11.41
C LEU A 215 -6.11 -10.84 -11.52
N LEU A 216 -6.80 -11.79 -10.88
CA LEU A 216 -6.48 -13.21 -10.96
C LEU A 216 -6.55 -13.75 -12.40
N THR A 217 -7.59 -13.37 -13.15
CA THR A 217 -7.74 -13.81 -14.54
C THR A 217 -6.73 -13.15 -15.49
N ALA A 218 -6.35 -11.89 -15.22
CA ALA A 218 -5.26 -11.22 -15.95
C ALA A 218 -3.91 -11.95 -15.74
N GLU A 219 -3.58 -12.31 -14.50
CA GLU A 219 -2.38 -13.09 -14.17
C GLU A 219 -2.42 -14.47 -14.85
N ALA A 220 -3.54 -15.18 -14.77
CA ALA A 220 -3.72 -16.50 -15.41
C ALA A 220 -3.64 -16.43 -16.95
N TRP A 221 -4.01 -15.29 -17.54
CA TRP A 221 -3.85 -15.01 -18.96
C TRP A 221 -2.39 -14.70 -19.36
N GLY A 222 -1.50 -14.51 -18.38
CA GLY A 222 -0.09 -14.21 -18.58
C GLY A 222 0.20 -12.71 -18.75
N LEU A 223 -0.67 -11.82 -18.26
CA LEU A 223 -0.42 -10.38 -18.25
C LEU A 223 0.51 -10.02 -17.10
N ALA A 224 1.63 -9.38 -17.42
CA ALA A 224 2.67 -9.05 -16.45
C ALA A 224 2.74 -7.55 -16.10
N SER A 225 2.15 -6.66 -16.91
CA SER A 225 2.19 -5.21 -16.66
C SER A 225 0.89 -4.66 -16.06
N GLU A 226 1.02 -3.69 -15.15
CA GLU A 226 -0.15 -2.96 -14.60
C GLU A 226 -0.99 -2.32 -15.72
N ARG A 227 -0.34 -1.80 -16.78
CA ARG A 227 -1.05 -1.24 -17.94
C ARG A 227 -1.98 -2.26 -18.59
N SER A 228 -1.51 -3.49 -18.79
CA SER A 228 -2.34 -4.54 -19.38
C SER A 228 -3.43 -5.00 -18.43
N GLN A 229 -3.19 -5.02 -17.11
CA GLN A 229 -4.22 -5.31 -16.13
C GLN A 229 -5.33 -4.24 -16.14
N VAL A 230 -4.98 -2.96 -16.25
CA VAL A 230 -5.95 -1.85 -16.45
C VAL A 230 -6.79 -2.09 -17.70
N ILE A 231 -6.14 -2.38 -18.83
CA ILE A 231 -6.81 -2.65 -20.11
C ILE A 231 -7.73 -3.87 -19.99
N TRP A 232 -7.26 -4.93 -19.35
CA TRP A 232 -8.03 -6.16 -19.12
C TRP A 232 -9.31 -5.88 -18.32
N CYS A 233 -9.20 -5.11 -17.24
CA CYS A 233 -10.36 -4.69 -16.44
C CYS A 233 -11.31 -3.81 -17.25
N ALA A 234 -10.79 -2.82 -18.00
CA ALA A 234 -11.60 -1.92 -18.82
C ALA A 234 -12.37 -2.67 -19.92
N LEU A 235 -11.70 -3.61 -20.60
CA LEU A 235 -12.32 -4.47 -21.61
C LEU A 235 -13.34 -5.43 -21.00
N SER A 236 -13.04 -6.04 -19.85
CA SER A 236 -14.01 -6.89 -19.12
C SER A 236 -15.28 -6.10 -18.78
N LEU A 237 -15.12 -4.87 -18.32
CA LEU A 237 -16.23 -4.01 -17.90
C LEU A 237 -17.12 -3.56 -19.08
N THR A 238 -16.52 -3.39 -20.27
CA THR A 238 -17.21 -2.84 -21.45
C THR A 238 -17.73 -3.92 -22.40
N HIS A 239 -17.02 -5.04 -22.51
CA HIS A 239 -17.27 -6.11 -23.49
C HIS A 239 -17.63 -7.46 -22.84
N GLY A 240 -17.66 -7.54 -21.51
CA GLY A 240 -17.96 -8.77 -20.76
C GLY A 240 -16.71 -9.46 -20.23
N ASP A 241 -16.86 -10.16 -19.11
CA ASP A 241 -15.76 -10.81 -18.39
C ASP A 241 -15.05 -11.92 -19.20
N ASP A 242 -15.69 -12.41 -20.26
CA ASP A 242 -15.21 -13.44 -21.19
C ASP A 242 -14.73 -12.87 -22.54
N PHE A 243 -14.60 -11.54 -22.68
CA PHE A 243 -14.28 -10.87 -23.96
C PHE A 243 -13.08 -11.49 -24.70
N ALA A 244 -12.10 -11.99 -23.95
CA ALA A 244 -10.89 -12.57 -24.50
C ALA A 244 -11.06 -14.01 -25.00
N THR A 245 -12.11 -14.72 -24.59
CA THR A 245 -12.31 -16.16 -24.86
C THR A 245 -13.53 -16.48 -25.70
N VAL A 246 -14.47 -15.55 -25.88
CA VAL A 246 -15.63 -15.76 -26.76
C VAL A 246 -15.16 -16.05 -28.18
N THR A 247 -15.48 -17.25 -28.71
CA THR A 247 -14.99 -17.75 -30.01
C THR A 247 -15.26 -16.78 -31.16
N ASP A 248 -16.46 -16.19 -31.19
CA ASP A 248 -16.87 -15.20 -32.21
C ASP A 248 -16.76 -13.74 -31.70
N GLY A 249 -15.96 -13.51 -30.65
CA GLY A 249 -15.77 -12.20 -30.03
C GLY A 249 -14.82 -11.29 -30.82
N CYS A 250 -14.93 -9.98 -30.61
CA CYS A 250 -14.11 -8.96 -31.29
C CYS A 250 -12.61 -9.20 -31.11
N TYR A 251 -12.17 -9.65 -29.92
CA TYR A 251 -10.77 -9.94 -29.64
C TYR A 251 -10.26 -11.17 -30.42
N GLN A 252 -11.04 -12.25 -30.48
CA GLN A 252 -10.67 -13.45 -31.24
C GLN A 252 -10.65 -13.19 -32.76
N HIS A 253 -11.59 -12.39 -33.25
CA HIS A 253 -11.58 -11.91 -34.64
C HIS A 253 -10.35 -11.04 -34.91
N TRP A 254 -10.01 -10.12 -34.01
CA TRP A 254 -8.80 -9.30 -34.17
C TRP A 254 -7.53 -10.16 -34.20
N LEU A 255 -7.41 -11.18 -33.34
CA LEU A 255 -6.28 -12.10 -33.31
C LEU A 255 -6.11 -12.90 -34.61
N SER A 256 -7.21 -13.30 -35.26
CA SER A 256 -7.15 -14.08 -36.51
C SER A 256 -6.74 -13.22 -37.72
N HIS A 257 -7.01 -11.92 -37.69
CA HIS A 257 -6.68 -10.97 -38.75
C HIS A 257 -5.34 -10.27 -38.60
N HIS A 258 -4.66 -10.38 -37.44
CA HIS A 258 -3.37 -9.74 -37.18
C HIS A 258 -2.27 -10.76 -36.90
N GLN A 259 -1.06 -10.50 -37.40
CA GLN A 259 0.10 -11.35 -37.14
C GLN A 259 0.62 -11.13 -35.71
N THR A 260 0.09 -11.89 -34.76
CA THR A 260 0.35 -11.71 -33.32
C THR A 260 1.15 -12.85 -32.67
N ALA A 261 1.58 -13.84 -33.46
CA ALA A 261 2.24 -15.05 -32.97
C ALA A 261 3.53 -14.77 -32.17
N ALA A 262 4.27 -13.73 -32.54
CA ALA A 262 5.50 -13.31 -31.86
C ALA A 262 5.27 -12.40 -30.64
N PHE A 263 4.05 -11.92 -30.43
CA PHE A 263 3.73 -11.00 -29.34
C PHE A 263 3.43 -11.72 -28.03
N THR A 264 3.87 -11.12 -26.93
CA THR A 264 3.47 -11.52 -25.58
C THR A 264 1.98 -11.22 -25.33
N PRO A 265 1.34 -11.83 -24.32
CA PRO A 265 -0.04 -11.50 -23.95
C PRO A 265 -0.26 -9.99 -23.73
N ASP A 266 0.65 -9.32 -23.04
CA ASP A 266 0.64 -7.86 -22.86
C ASP A 266 0.61 -7.10 -24.19
N GLN A 267 1.52 -7.44 -25.11
CA GLN A 267 1.63 -6.75 -26.40
C GLN A 267 0.37 -6.93 -27.24
N ARG A 268 -0.20 -8.14 -27.28
CA ARG A 268 -1.46 -8.43 -27.99
C ARG A 268 -2.59 -7.58 -27.43
N LEU A 269 -2.76 -7.56 -26.11
CA LEU A 269 -3.85 -6.84 -25.47
C LEU A 269 -3.72 -5.32 -25.66
N GLN A 270 -2.52 -4.77 -25.50
CA GLN A 270 -2.27 -3.34 -25.67
C GLN A 270 -2.48 -2.88 -27.12
N GLN A 271 -2.08 -3.69 -28.10
CA GLN A 271 -2.29 -3.37 -29.51
C GLN A 271 -3.78 -3.46 -29.88
N TYR A 272 -4.48 -4.50 -29.41
CA TYR A 272 -5.93 -4.60 -29.58
C TYR A 272 -6.66 -3.38 -29.01
N TYR A 273 -6.35 -2.99 -27.78
CA TYR A 273 -6.97 -1.84 -27.13
C TYR A 273 -6.71 -0.54 -27.91
N ARG A 274 -5.50 -0.35 -28.44
CA ARG A 274 -5.19 0.79 -29.31
C ARG A 274 -6.04 0.79 -30.58
N THR A 275 -6.18 -0.36 -31.25
CA THR A 275 -7.00 -0.46 -32.47
C THR A 275 -8.49 -0.20 -32.21
N MET A 276 -8.98 -0.47 -30.99
CA MET A 276 -10.36 -0.13 -30.60
C MET A 276 -10.54 1.33 -30.18
N ALA A 277 -9.50 1.99 -29.70
CA ALA A 277 -9.52 3.42 -29.38
C ALA A 277 -9.37 4.32 -30.62
N GLU A 278 -8.90 3.78 -31.75
CA GLU A 278 -8.68 4.54 -32.99
C GLU A 278 -9.94 4.92 -33.83
N PRO A 279 -11.21 4.78 -33.39
CA PRO A 279 -12.30 5.59 -33.94
C PRO A 279 -12.49 6.94 -33.24
N GLU A 280 -12.01 7.14 -32.00
CA GLU A 280 -12.16 8.41 -31.25
C GLU A 280 -10.90 8.70 -30.42
N GLY A 281 -10.07 9.61 -30.94
CA GLY A 281 -8.79 9.98 -30.31
C GLY A 281 -8.93 10.48 -28.88
N LEU A 282 -8.00 10.05 -28.02
CA LEU A 282 -7.68 10.69 -26.75
C LEU A 282 -6.17 11.01 -26.71
N PRO A 283 -5.78 12.16 -26.11
CA PRO A 283 -4.46 12.73 -26.24
C PRO A 283 -3.42 12.01 -25.38
N THR A 284 -2.17 12.19 -25.82
CA THR A 284 -0.90 11.76 -25.21
C THR A 284 -0.76 12.06 -23.74
#